data_AF-A0A8T5QZF7-F1
#
_entry.id   AF-A0A8T5QZF7-F1
#
_cell.length_a   1.000
_cell.length_b   1.000
_cell.length_c   1.000
_cell.angle_alpha   90.00
_cell.angle_beta   90.00
_cell.angle_gamma   90.00
#
_symmetry.space_group_name_H-M   'P 1'
#
loop_
_entity.id
_entity.type
_entity.pdbx_description
1 polymer ?
#
loop_
_entity_poly.entity_id
_entity_poly.type
_entity_poly.pdbx_seq_one_letter_code
_entity_poly.pdbx_strand_id
1 'polypeptide(L)'
;MEPRPRFLADAMLGDIARWLRILGEDCLYADPAWSDEEVRKAARPEDRIIVTRDTELVNAARREALRAIEVPQAPTEEVLEEVYRGTGLLPDPERMTTRCSLCNGRLEKTDEVGARKAADIVRPETPLERVFARHDTFWVCIACGQLYWRGTHWDEIARVRQRLEERLR
;
A
#
# COMPACT_ATOMS: atom_id res chain seq x y z
N MET A 1 17.43 -10.89 8.64
CA MET A 1 16.67 -10.02 7.71
C MET A 1 16.45 -8.70 8.41
N GLU A 2 16.98 -7.61 7.89
CA GLU A 2 16.60 -6.28 8.36
C GLU A 2 15.09 -6.09 8.17
N PRO A 3 14.41 -5.37 9.08
CA PRO A 3 13.00 -5.08 8.92
C PRO A 3 12.80 -4.25 7.65
N ARG A 4 11.91 -4.71 6.76
CA ARG A 4 11.53 -3.97 5.55
C ARG A 4 10.97 -2.59 5.95
N PRO A 5 11.36 -1.49 5.27
CA PRO A 5 10.94 -0.15 5.65
C PRO A 5 9.42 0.01 5.61
N ARG A 6 8.94 0.98 6.37
CA ARG A 6 7.55 1.43 6.37
C ARG A 6 7.49 2.80 5.73
N PHE A 7 6.33 3.14 5.18
CA PHE A 7 6.11 4.36 4.43
C PHE A 7 5.01 5.20 5.07
N LEU A 8 5.07 6.50 4.81
CA LEU A 8 3.98 7.45 4.98
C LEU A 8 3.90 8.26 3.70
N ALA A 9 2.87 8.03 2.90
CA ALA A 9 2.61 8.80 1.69
C ALA A 9 1.83 10.06 2.05
N ASP A 10 2.31 11.20 1.56
CA ASP A 10 1.64 12.50 1.66
C ASP A 10 0.21 12.47 1.06
N ALA A 11 -0.64 13.41 1.47
CA ALA A 11 -2.04 13.51 1.11
C ALA A 11 -2.26 13.60 -0.41
N MET A 12 -1.30 14.13 -1.18
CA MET A 12 -1.37 14.17 -2.64
C MET A 12 -1.09 12.83 -3.33
N LEU A 13 -0.64 11.82 -2.57
CA LEU A 13 -0.12 10.55 -3.08
C LEU A 13 -0.98 9.36 -2.66
N GLY A 14 -2.29 9.55 -2.51
CA GLY A 14 -3.23 8.49 -2.12
C GLY A 14 -3.18 7.26 -3.03
N ASP A 15 -3.02 7.46 -4.34
CA ASP A 15 -2.82 6.38 -5.30
C ASP A 15 -1.53 5.60 -5.08
N ILE A 16 -0.45 6.28 -4.70
CA ILE A 16 0.83 5.66 -4.37
C ILE A 16 0.71 4.88 -3.08
N ALA A 17 0.05 5.44 -2.06
CA ALA A 17 -0.22 4.76 -0.79
C ALA A 17 -0.97 3.44 -1.02
N ARG A 18 -2.02 3.50 -1.85
CA ARG A 18 -2.81 2.34 -2.25
C ARG A 18 -1.97 1.30 -2.97
N TRP A 19 -1.13 1.70 -3.93
CA TRP A 19 -0.27 0.77 -4.66
C TRP A 19 0.82 0.14 -3.81
N LEU A 20 1.48 0.92 -2.94
CA LEU A 20 2.44 0.39 -1.97
C LEU A 20 1.80 -0.70 -1.10
N ARG A 21 0.57 -0.48 -0.61
CA ARG A 21 -0.19 -1.50 0.15
C ARG A 21 -0.53 -2.73 -0.69
N ILE A 22 -0.96 -2.55 -1.94
CA ILE A 22 -1.25 -3.66 -2.87
C ILE A 22 0.00 -4.54 -3.07
N LEU A 23 1.17 -3.90 -3.19
CA LEU A 23 2.47 -4.57 -3.31
C LEU A 23 3.00 -5.13 -1.97
N GLY A 24 2.23 -5.02 -0.89
CA GLY A 24 2.55 -5.61 0.41
C GLY A 24 3.46 -4.75 1.29
N GLU A 25 3.62 -3.46 0.97
CA GLU A 25 4.32 -2.51 1.81
C GLU A 25 3.41 -1.93 2.90
N ASP A 26 4.00 -1.69 4.06
CA ASP A 26 3.33 -0.98 5.15
C ASP A 26 3.36 0.51 4.87
N CYS A 27 2.23 1.09 4.45
CA CYS A 27 2.16 2.49 4.06
C CYS A 27 0.96 3.19 4.72
N LEU A 28 1.25 4.15 5.59
CA LEU A 28 0.23 5.11 6.03
C LEU A 28 -0.02 6.14 4.94
N TYR A 29 -1.23 6.67 4.93
CA TYR A 29 -1.62 7.78 4.07
C TYR A 29 -1.91 8.97 4.98
N ALA A 30 -1.26 10.10 4.72
CA ALA A 30 -1.47 11.31 5.50
C ALA A 30 -2.92 11.79 5.37
N ASP A 31 -3.48 12.25 6.48
CA ASP A 31 -4.77 12.94 6.43
C ASP A 31 -4.56 14.29 5.69
N PRO A 32 -5.41 14.63 4.70
CA PRO A 32 -5.34 15.92 4.02
C PRO A 32 -5.46 17.15 4.95
N ALA A 33 -5.96 16.98 6.17
CA ALA A 33 -6.03 18.03 7.18
C ALA A 33 -4.72 18.21 7.98
N TRP A 34 -3.77 17.29 7.87
CA TRP A 34 -2.50 17.37 8.58
C TRP A 34 -1.56 18.43 7.98
N SER A 35 -0.87 19.13 8.88
CA SER A 35 0.30 19.95 8.57
C SER A 35 1.55 19.11 8.35
N ASP A 36 2.58 19.70 7.74
CA ASP A 36 3.92 19.12 7.60
C ASP A 36 4.54 18.68 8.94
N GLU A 37 4.23 19.38 10.02
CA GLU A 37 4.66 18.98 11.36
C GLU A 37 3.95 17.71 11.82
N GLU A 38 2.65 17.59 11.59
CA GLU A 38 1.87 16.39 11.94
C GLU A 38 2.31 15.18 11.12
N VAL A 39 2.59 15.35 9.83
CA VAL A 39 3.16 14.30 8.97
C VAL A 39 4.49 13.78 9.54
N ARG A 40 5.41 14.68 9.90
CA ARG A 40 6.71 14.32 10.49
C ARG A 40 6.56 13.66 11.87
N LYS A 41 5.64 14.15 12.70
CA LYS A 41 5.30 13.54 14.01
C LYS A 41 4.75 12.13 13.84
N ALA A 42 3.90 11.88 12.84
CA ALA A 42 3.34 10.57 12.56
C ALA A 42 4.38 9.59 11.98
N ALA A 43 5.36 10.08 11.22
CA ALA A 43 6.42 9.24 10.66
C ALA A 43 7.44 8.75 11.70
N ARG A 44 7.74 9.57 12.71
CA ARG A 44 8.83 9.37 13.67
C ARG A 44 8.76 8.07 14.50
N PRO A 45 7.64 7.67 15.12
CA PRO A 45 7.62 6.55 16.08
C PRO A 45 7.98 5.20 15.45
N GLU A 46 7.68 5.04 14.16
CA GLU A 46 7.90 3.79 13.41
C GLU A 46 8.99 3.93 12.34
N ASP A 47 9.76 5.03 12.37
CA ASP A 47 10.78 5.35 11.37
C ASP A 47 10.25 5.20 9.92
N ARG A 48 9.07 5.76 9.66
CA ARG A 48 8.45 5.70 8.33
C ARG A 48 9.17 6.63 7.37
N ILE A 49 9.46 6.14 6.18
CA ILE A 49 9.95 6.94 5.07
C ILE A 49 8.79 7.78 4.55
N ILE A 50 8.92 9.10 4.63
CA ILE A 50 7.95 10.04 4.08
C ILE A 50 8.10 10.05 2.56
N VAL A 51 7.04 9.78 1.83
CA VAL A 51 7.01 9.90 0.37
C VAL A 51 6.17 11.12 0.03
N THR A 52 6.78 12.10 -0.62
CA THR A 52 6.12 13.38 -0.93
C THR A 52 6.66 14.01 -2.21
N ARG A 53 5.89 14.93 -2.80
CA ARG A 53 6.34 15.83 -3.88
C ARG A 53 6.85 17.17 -3.33
N ASP A 54 6.66 17.42 -2.05
CA ASP A 54 6.97 18.69 -1.41
C ASP A 54 8.44 18.71 -0.93
N THR A 55 9.26 19.52 -1.61
CA THR A 55 10.66 19.71 -1.28
C THR A 55 10.86 20.35 0.10
N GLU A 56 9.96 21.22 0.56
CA GLU A 56 10.03 21.84 1.88
C GLU A 56 9.80 20.80 2.98
N LEU A 57 8.82 19.91 2.82
CA LEU A 57 8.58 18.80 3.74
C LEU A 57 9.79 17.85 3.80
N VAL A 58 10.42 17.54 2.66
CA VAL A 58 11.65 16.73 2.59
C VAL A 58 12.78 17.39 3.38
N ASN A 59 13.01 18.69 3.15
CA ASN A 59 14.05 19.45 3.85
C ASN A 59 13.76 19.56 5.35
N ALA A 60 12.50 19.72 5.74
CA ALA A 60 12.05 19.75 7.12
C ALA A 60 12.21 18.37 7.82
N ALA A 61 11.95 17.27 7.11
CA ALA A 61 12.17 15.92 7.60
C ALA A 61 13.66 15.61 7.80
N ARG A 62 14.51 15.97 6.82
CA ARG A 62 15.97 15.78 6.90
C ARG A 62 16.62 16.54 8.06
N ARG A 63 16.20 17.78 8.32
CA ARG A 63 16.64 18.58 9.50
C ARG A 63 16.34 17.88 10.83
N GLU A 64 15.32 17.03 10.84
CA GLU A 64 14.88 16.25 11.99
C GLU A 64 15.39 14.80 12.00
N ALA A 65 16.35 14.47 11.12
CA ALA A 65 16.91 13.14 10.90
C ALA A 65 15.87 12.07 10.54
N LEU A 66 14.74 12.48 9.92
CA LEU A 66 13.74 11.56 9.37
C LEU A 66 14.10 11.20 7.93
N ARG A 67 13.68 10.01 7.50
CA ARG A 67 13.83 9.55 6.11
C ARG A 67 12.70 10.11 5.24
N ALA A 68 13.06 10.64 4.08
CA ALA A 68 12.11 11.13 3.10
C ALA A 68 12.60 10.87 1.66
N ILE A 69 11.67 10.51 0.79
CA ILE A 69 11.86 10.35 -0.66
C ILE A 69 11.00 11.42 -1.34
N GLU A 70 11.67 12.31 -2.07
CA GLU A 70 11.02 13.25 -2.98
C GLU A 70 10.70 12.51 -4.27
N VAL A 71 9.44 12.54 -4.71
CA VAL A 71 9.00 11.87 -5.94
C VAL A 71 8.52 12.89 -6.98
N PRO A 72 8.66 12.61 -8.28
CA PRO A 72 8.24 13.53 -9.31
C PRO A 72 6.71 13.58 -9.47
N GLN A 73 6.23 14.59 -10.20
CA GLN A 73 4.91 14.55 -10.80
C GLN A 73 4.96 13.69 -12.07
N ALA A 74 4.69 12.40 -11.91
CA ALA A 74 4.77 11.40 -12.98
C ALA A 74 3.63 10.36 -12.84
N PRO A 75 3.40 9.52 -13.86
CA PRO A 75 2.53 8.36 -13.75
C PRO A 75 2.88 7.46 -12.56
N THR A 76 1.87 6.77 -12.03
CA THR A 76 1.99 5.95 -10.82
C THR A 76 3.14 4.94 -10.85
N GLU A 77 3.36 4.25 -11.98
CA GLU A 77 4.45 3.28 -12.11
C GLU A 77 5.83 3.93 -11.97
N GLU A 78 6.03 5.12 -12.55
CA GLU A 78 7.30 5.87 -12.45
C GLU A 78 7.54 6.38 -11.03
N VAL A 79 6.48 6.83 -10.35
CA VAL A 79 6.57 7.22 -8.94
C VAL A 79 6.91 6.03 -8.04
N LEU A 80 6.27 4.88 -8.27
CA LEU A 80 6.59 3.65 -7.54
C LEU A 80 8.05 3.23 -7.77
N GLU A 81 8.53 3.27 -9.02
CA GLU A 81 9.91 2.98 -9.37
C GLU A 81 10.89 3.84 -8.56
N GLU A 82 10.63 5.15 -8.43
CA GLU A 82 11.48 6.04 -7.64
C GLU A 82 11.46 5.71 -6.14
N VAL A 83 10.30 5.34 -5.58
CA VAL A 83 10.20 4.89 -4.19
C VAL A 83 11.00 3.61 -3.96
N TYR A 84 10.89 2.62 -4.84
CA TYR A 84 11.64 1.37 -4.72
C TYR A 84 13.15 1.58 -4.90
N ARG A 85 13.56 2.39 -5.89
CA ARG A 85 14.97 2.78 -6.09
C ARG A 85 15.55 3.48 -4.87
N GLY A 86 14.81 4.44 -4.31
CA GLY A 86 15.21 5.17 -3.10
C GLY A 86 15.32 4.32 -1.84
N THR A 87 14.76 3.11 -1.83
CA THR A 87 14.87 2.14 -0.72
C THR A 87 15.78 0.96 -1.00
N GLY A 88 16.23 0.77 -2.25
CA GLY A 88 16.96 -0.42 -2.68
C GLY A 88 16.14 -1.71 -2.58
N LEU A 89 14.81 -1.60 -2.48
CA LEU A 89 13.92 -2.76 -2.44
C LEU A 89 13.57 -3.25 -3.84
N LEU A 90 13.24 -4.53 -3.92
CA LEU A 90 12.52 -5.10 -5.05
C LEU A 90 11.09 -5.48 -4.63
N PRO A 91 10.10 -5.37 -5.53
CA PRO A 91 8.73 -5.76 -5.25
C PRO A 91 8.61 -7.29 -5.14
N ASP A 92 8.11 -7.75 -3.99
CA ASP A 92 8.05 -9.17 -3.64
C ASP A 92 6.65 -9.76 -3.95
N PRO A 93 6.55 -10.75 -4.85
CA PRO A 93 5.26 -11.37 -5.19
C PRO A 93 4.60 -12.09 -4.01
N GLU A 94 5.37 -12.60 -3.04
CA GLU A 94 4.81 -13.30 -1.87
C GLU A 94 4.15 -12.35 -0.88
N ARG A 95 4.47 -11.06 -0.96
CA ARG A 95 3.92 -10.02 -0.09
C ARG A 95 2.66 -9.37 -0.63
N MET A 96 2.37 -9.57 -1.92
CA MET A 96 1.06 -9.24 -2.46
C MET A 96 0.00 -9.94 -1.60
N THR A 97 -1.06 -9.24 -1.18
CA THR A 97 -2.09 -9.71 -0.23
C THR A 97 -1.70 -9.77 1.25
N THR A 98 -0.67 -9.05 1.70
CA THR A 98 -0.37 -8.93 3.14
C THR A 98 -0.94 -7.68 3.82
N ARG A 99 -1.39 -6.70 3.01
CA ARG A 99 -1.87 -5.39 3.46
C ARG A 99 -3.14 -4.99 2.73
N CYS A 100 -4.08 -4.42 3.47
CA CYS A 100 -5.32 -3.87 2.95
C CYS A 100 -5.02 -2.59 2.17
N SER A 101 -5.43 -2.56 0.90
CA SER A 101 -5.25 -1.38 0.03
C SER A 101 -5.95 -0.13 0.56
N LEU A 102 -7.03 -0.29 1.35
CA LEU A 102 -7.83 0.81 1.89
C LEU A 102 -7.24 1.37 3.19
N CYS A 103 -6.96 0.51 4.17
CA CYS A 103 -6.61 0.96 5.53
C CYS A 103 -5.20 0.56 6.01
N ASN A 104 -4.38 -0.09 5.20
CA ASN A 104 -3.07 -0.65 5.58
C ASN A 104 -3.12 -1.80 6.62
N GLY A 105 -4.31 -2.21 7.08
CA GLY A 105 -4.47 -3.32 8.02
C GLY A 105 -3.97 -4.66 7.44
N ARG A 106 -3.62 -5.60 8.31
CA ARG A 106 -3.19 -6.95 7.88
C ARG A 106 -4.34 -7.69 7.20
N LEU A 107 -4.00 -8.41 6.14
CA LEU A 107 -4.91 -9.34 5.48
C LEU A 107 -4.64 -10.76 5.97
N GLU A 108 -5.70 -11.50 6.25
CA GLU A 108 -5.64 -12.92 6.59
C GLU A 108 -6.39 -13.73 5.55
N LYS A 109 -5.78 -14.85 5.16
CA LYS A 109 -6.38 -15.79 4.22
C LYS A 109 -7.56 -16.49 4.90
N THR A 110 -8.68 -16.61 4.20
CA THR A 110 -9.89 -17.28 4.70
C THR A 110 -10.50 -18.18 3.63
N ASP A 111 -11.31 -19.13 4.07
CA ASP A 111 -12.21 -19.90 3.22
C ASP A 111 -13.48 -19.11 2.86
N GLU A 112 -14.35 -19.71 2.05
CA GLU A 112 -15.64 -19.12 1.64
C GLU A 112 -16.53 -18.78 2.85
N VAL A 113 -16.52 -19.58 3.92
CA VAL A 113 -17.37 -19.36 5.10
C VAL A 113 -16.95 -18.08 5.82
N GLY A 114 -15.65 -17.88 6.06
CA GLY A 114 -15.15 -16.64 6.63
C GLY A 114 -15.31 -15.44 5.69
N ALA A 115 -15.15 -15.65 4.38
CA ALA A 115 -15.38 -14.60 3.38
C ALA A 115 -16.83 -14.12 3.36
N ARG A 116 -17.81 -15.03 3.45
CA ARG A 116 -19.24 -14.70 3.56
C ARG A 116 -19.55 -13.89 4.82
N LYS A 117 -18.99 -14.28 5.96
CA LYS A 117 -19.14 -13.51 7.22
C LYS A 117 -18.60 -12.09 7.10
N ALA A 118 -17.44 -11.91 6.48
CA ALA A 118 -16.86 -10.58 6.26
C ALA A 118 -17.70 -9.74 5.29
N ALA A 119 -18.21 -10.37 4.24
CA ALA A 119 -19.09 -9.76 3.25
C ALA A 119 -20.40 -9.21 3.85
N ASP A 120 -20.98 -9.89 4.83
CA ASP A 120 -22.21 -9.42 5.49
C ASP A 120 -22.00 -8.11 6.25
N ILE A 121 -20.76 -7.85 6.70
CA ILE A 121 -20.36 -6.63 7.42
C ILE A 121 -20.10 -5.50 6.42
N VAL A 122 -19.27 -5.75 5.41
CA VAL A 122 -18.81 -4.71 4.47
C VAL A 122 -19.83 -4.42 3.37
N ARG A 123 -20.73 -5.36 3.09
CA ARG A 123 -21.78 -5.29 2.05
C ARG A 123 -21.24 -4.77 0.71
N PRO A 124 -20.30 -5.50 0.09
CA PRO A 124 -19.69 -5.05 -1.16
C PRO A 124 -20.75 -4.93 -2.26
N GLU A 125 -20.59 -3.93 -3.13
CA GLU A 125 -21.48 -3.69 -4.27
C GLU A 125 -21.43 -4.84 -5.31
N THR A 126 -20.37 -5.64 -5.29
CA THR A 126 -20.18 -6.77 -6.20
C THR A 126 -21.08 -7.95 -5.79
N PRO A 127 -21.87 -8.53 -6.71
CA PRO A 127 -22.63 -9.74 -6.44
C PRO A 127 -21.72 -10.92 -6.08
N LEU A 128 -21.70 -11.31 -4.81
CA LEU A 128 -20.72 -12.24 -4.28
C LEU A 128 -20.95 -13.69 -4.67
N GLU A 129 -22.17 -14.10 -5.02
CA GLU A 129 -22.43 -15.48 -5.43
C GLU A 129 -21.61 -15.89 -6.66
N ARG A 130 -21.42 -14.98 -7.63
CA ARG A 130 -20.56 -15.23 -8.78
C ARG A 130 -19.08 -15.25 -8.41
N VAL A 131 -18.69 -14.53 -7.36
CA VAL A 131 -17.32 -14.50 -6.86
C VAL A 131 -17.00 -15.82 -6.17
N PHE A 132 -17.84 -16.26 -5.25
CA PHE A 132 -17.69 -17.54 -4.55
C PHE A 132 -17.73 -18.75 -5.49
N ALA A 133 -18.54 -18.69 -6.55
CA ALA A 133 -18.57 -19.75 -7.56
C ALA A 133 -17.30 -19.83 -8.45
N ARG A 134 -16.46 -18.78 -8.49
CA ARG A 134 -15.32 -18.66 -9.42
C ARG A 134 -13.96 -18.60 -8.73
N HIS A 135 -13.94 -18.41 -7.42
CA HIS A 135 -12.72 -18.19 -6.64
C HIS A 135 -12.77 -19.04 -5.37
N ASP A 136 -11.64 -19.66 -5.05
CA ASP A 136 -11.47 -20.52 -3.87
C ASP A 136 -10.63 -19.86 -2.76
N THR A 137 -10.03 -18.71 -3.06
CA THR A 137 -9.08 -18.03 -2.19
C THR A 137 -9.50 -16.61 -1.90
N PHE A 138 -9.64 -16.32 -0.61
CA PHE A 138 -10.10 -15.05 -0.11
C PHE A 138 -9.14 -14.50 0.95
N TRP A 139 -9.14 -13.18 1.09
CA TRP A 139 -8.46 -12.50 2.17
C TRP A 139 -9.37 -11.46 2.79
N VAL A 140 -9.34 -11.35 4.11
CA VAL A 140 -10.12 -10.37 4.87
C VAL A 140 -9.19 -9.49 5.66
N CYS A 141 -9.44 -8.18 5.65
CA CYS A 141 -8.73 -7.26 6.53
C CYS A 141 -9.25 -7.39 7.96
N ILE A 142 -8.34 -7.67 8.90
CA ILE A 142 -8.70 -7.78 10.31
C ILE A 142 -9.02 -6.43 10.97
N ALA A 143 -8.72 -5.31 10.31
CA ALA A 143 -8.95 -3.96 10.83
C ALA A 143 -10.27 -3.37 10.32
N CYS A 144 -10.56 -3.44 9.02
CA CYS A 144 -11.77 -2.85 8.42
C CYS A 144 -12.75 -3.86 7.83
N GLY A 145 -12.44 -5.16 7.86
CA GLY A 145 -13.31 -6.22 7.32
C GLY A 145 -13.27 -6.37 5.80
N GLN A 146 -12.55 -5.50 5.07
CA GLN A 146 -12.52 -5.52 3.61
C GLN A 146 -12.16 -6.90 3.05
N LEU A 147 -13.01 -7.41 2.15
CA LEU A 147 -12.84 -8.68 1.46
C LEU A 147 -12.09 -8.50 0.13
N TYR A 148 -11.15 -9.39 -0.14
CA TYR A 148 -10.33 -9.45 -1.35
C TYR A 148 -10.31 -10.88 -1.93
N TRP A 149 -10.18 -10.97 -3.25
CA TRP A 149 -10.02 -12.21 -4.00
C TRP A 149 -9.22 -11.94 -5.28
N ARG A 150 -8.73 -12.99 -5.94
CA ARG A 150 -8.01 -12.86 -7.22
C ARG A 150 -8.97 -12.71 -8.39
N GLY A 151 -9.51 -11.50 -8.56
CA GLY A 151 -10.34 -11.12 -9.71
C GLY A 151 -9.53 -10.63 -10.92
N THR A 152 -10.20 -10.07 -11.93
CA THR A 152 -9.59 -9.52 -13.16
C THR A 152 -8.51 -8.46 -12.92
N HIS A 153 -8.60 -7.71 -11.81
CA HIS A 153 -7.61 -6.71 -11.43
C HIS A 153 -6.28 -7.33 -10.99
N TRP A 154 -6.27 -8.61 -10.59
CA TRP A 154 -5.09 -9.29 -10.10
C TRP A 154 -4.01 -9.40 -11.18
N ASP A 155 -4.41 -9.73 -12.41
CA ASP A 155 -3.48 -9.89 -13.52
C ASP A 155 -2.78 -8.57 -13.86
N GLU A 156 -3.48 -7.44 -13.78
CA GLU A 156 -2.87 -6.13 -14.00
C GLU A 156 -1.92 -5.76 -12.85
N ILE A 157 -2.28 -6.04 -11.60
CA ILE A 157 -1.37 -5.82 -10.46
C ILE A 157 -0.09 -6.65 -10.64
N ALA A 158 -0.20 -7.92 -11.03
CA ALA A 158 0.94 -8.79 -11.26
C ALA A 158 1.83 -8.26 -12.39
N ARG A 159 1.24 -7.73 -13.47
CA ARG A 159 1.97 -7.10 -14.57
C ARG A 159 2.70 -5.83 -14.15
N VAL A 160 2.05 -4.94 -13.40
CA VAL A 160 2.68 -3.73 -12.83
C VAL A 160 3.88 -4.11 -11.96
N ARG A 161 3.70 -5.08 -11.06
CA ARG A 161 4.78 -5.59 -10.20
C ARG A 161 5.96 -6.12 -11.02
N GLN A 162 5.67 -6.91 -12.06
CA GLN A 162 6.70 -7.47 -12.93
C GLN A 162 7.46 -6.37 -13.70
N ARG A 163 6.75 -5.40 -14.27
CA ARG A 163 7.37 -4.24 -14.95
C ARG A 163 8.29 -3.46 -14.00
N LEU A 164 7.83 -3.22 -12.77
CA LEU A 164 8.64 -2.57 -11.74
C LEU A 164 9.90 -3.39 -11.42
N GLU A 165 9.76 -4.70 -11.21
CA GLU A 165 10.90 -5.58 -10.93
C GLU A 165 11.93 -5.57 -12.07
N GLU A 166 11.47 -5.59 -13.33
CA GLU A 166 12.34 -5.57 -14.51
C GLU A 166 13.11 -4.24 -14.66
N ARG A 167 12.51 -3.11 -14.30
CA ARG A 167 13.16 -1.78 -14.37
C ARG A 167 14.13 -1.49 -13.23
N LEU A 168 14.01 -2.20 -12.12
CA LEU A 168 14.82 -2.01 -10.90
C LEU A 168 16.04 -2.95 -10.86
N ARG A 169 16.14 -3.92 -11.77
CA ARG A 169 17.28 -4.82 -11.94
C ARG A 169 18.34 -4.20 -12.85
#